data_AF-A0A496SK49-F1
#
_entry.id   AF-A0A496SK49-F1
#
_cell.length_a   1.000
_cell.length_b   1.000
_cell.length_c   1.000
_cell.angle_alpha   90.00
_cell.angle_beta   90.00
_cell.angle_gamma   90.00
#
_symmetry.space_group_name_H-M   'P 1'
#
loop_
_entity.id
_entity.type
_entity.pdbx_description
1 polymer ?
#
loop_
_entity_poly.entity_id
_entity_poly.type
_entity_poly.pdbx_seq_one_letter_code
_entity_poly.pdbx_strand_id
1 'polypeptide(L)'
;MAREVGLPPEEVLPHVQLPPKPDLGEYALPCFPLAKVLGRPPHQLASKLACRFKPDEEVLAAEAAGPYLNFRVDRKALAGYILREVYE
;
A
#
# COMPACT_ATOMS: atom_id res chain seq x y z
N MET A 1 2.05 -2.56 -7.61
CA MET A 1 2.35 -1.17 -7.21
C MET A 1 3.82 -0.75 -7.42
N ALA A 2 4.83 -1.55 -7.07
CA ALA A 2 6.23 -1.21 -7.37
C ALA A 2 6.48 -0.92 -8.87
N ARG A 3 5.87 -1.73 -9.75
CA ARG A 3 5.83 -1.51 -11.21
C ARG A 3 5.19 -0.20 -11.65
N GLU A 4 4.33 0.40 -10.82
CA GLU A 4 3.64 1.66 -11.10
C GLU A 4 4.52 2.90 -10.85
N VAL A 5 5.46 2.77 -9.92
CA VAL A 5 6.47 3.78 -9.61
C VAL A 5 7.78 3.58 -10.37
N GLY A 6 7.96 2.43 -11.03
CA GLY A 6 9.22 2.10 -11.71
C GLY A 6 10.37 1.82 -10.75
N LEU A 7 10.05 1.50 -9.48
CA LEU A 7 10.99 1.11 -8.45
C LEU A 7 10.85 -0.38 -8.17
N PRO A 8 11.93 -1.05 -7.77
CA PRO A 8 11.85 -2.45 -7.41
C PRO A 8 11.09 -2.63 -6.07
N PRO A 9 10.42 -3.78 -5.84
CA PRO A 9 9.63 -4.00 -4.62
C PRO A 9 10.41 -3.79 -3.32
N GLU A 10 11.67 -4.19 -3.28
CA GLU A 10 12.58 -4.05 -2.14
C GLU A 10 12.84 -2.59 -1.73
N GLU A 11 12.69 -1.63 -2.63
CA GLU A 11 12.79 -0.20 -2.30
C GLU A 11 11.46 0.38 -1.79
N VAL A 12 10.33 -0.28 -2.06
CA VAL A 12 8.99 0.19 -1.66
C VAL A 12 8.55 -0.43 -0.35
N LEU A 13 8.81 -1.73 -0.14
CA LEU A 13 8.35 -2.49 1.01
C LEU A 13 8.77 -1.90 2.37
N PRO A 14 10.01 -1.42 2.58
CA PRO A 14 10.44 -0.87 3.88
C PRO A 14 9.67 0.39 4.30
N HIS A 15 8.98 1.04 3.37
CA HIS A 15 8.19 2.24 3.66
C HIS A 15 6.76 1.92 4.08
N VAL A 16 6.28 0.68 3.89
CA VAL A 16 4.93 0.29 4.32
C VAL A 16 4.90 0.28 5.85
N GLN A 17 3.88 0.93 6.41
CA GLN A 17 3.72 1.12 7.85
C GLN A 17 2.26 1.00 8.26
N LEU A 18 2.00 1.01 9.57
CA LEU A 18 0.63 1.14 10.08
C LEU A 18 0.10 2.55 9.80
N PRO A 19 -1.20 2.69 9.47
CA PRO A 19 -1.78 4.00 9.28
C PRO A 19 -1.82 4.78 10.60
N PRO A 20 -1.79 6.13 10.53
CA PRO A 20 -1.82 6.97 11.73
C PRO A 20 -3.15 6.91 12.48
N LYS A 21 -4.22 6.43 11.82
CA LYS A 21 -5.52 6.20 12.42
C LYS A 21 -6.11 4.88 11.93
N PRO A 22 -6.78 4.10 12.79
CA PRO A 22 -7.33 2.79 12.41
C PRO A 22 -8.41 2.81 11.32
N ASP A 23 -9.14 3.92 11.15
CA ASP A 23 -10.21 4.07 10.16
C ASP A 23 -9.69 4.14 8.71
N LEU A 24 -8.40 4.41 8.54
CA LEU A 24 -7.74 4.52 7.24
C LEU A 24 -7.36 3.16 6.63
N GLY A 25 -7.49 2.05 7.36
CA GLY A 25 -7.20 0.70 6.88
C GLY A 25 -6.17 -0.05 7.74
N GLU A 26 -5.57 -1.09 7.17
CA GLU A 26 -4.59 -1.95 7.84
C GLU A 26 -3.15 -1.45 7.65
N TYR A 27 -2.84 -0.93 6.46
CA TYR A 27 -1.50 -0.50 6.09
C TYR A 27 -1.54 0.84 5.36
N ALA A 28 -0.42 1.57 5.40
CA ALA A 28 -0.22 2.81 4.67
C ALA A 28 1.17 2.85 4.03
N LEU A 29 1.22 3.38 2.81
CA LEU A 29 2.46 3.76 2.15
C LEU A 29 2.59 5.30 2.15
N PRO A 30 3.43 5.89 3.02
CA PRO A 30 3.83 7.28 2.90
C PRO A 30 4.55 7.47 1.57
N CYS A 31 3.99 8.31 0.70
CA CYS A 31 4.56 8.50 -0.63
C CYS A 31 5.74 9.49 -0.66
N PHE A 32 6.08 10.16 0.45
CA PHE A 32 7.18 11.14 0.50
C PHE A 32 8.55 10.60 0.05
N PRO A 33 9.02 9.43 0.52
CA PRO A 33 10.34 8.91 0.13
C PRO A 33 10.39 8.61 -1.37
N LEU A 34 9.36 7.94 -1.88
CA LEU A 34 9.23 7.58 -3.30
C LEU A 34 9.06 8.82 -4.19
N ALA A 35 8.25 9.78 -3.75
CA ALA A 35 8.01 11.04 -4.44
C ALA A 35 9.30 11.86 -4.59
N LYS A 36 10.19 11.83 -3.59
CA LYS A 36 11.51 12.47 -3.65
C LYS A 36 12.39 11.84 -4.73
N VAL A 37 12.44 10.51 -4.80
CA VAL A 37 13.21 9.78 -5.82
C VAL A 37 12.66 10.06 -7.22
N LEU A 38 11.33 10.13 -7.36
CA LEU A 38 10.65 10.31 -8.64
C LEU A 38 10.50 11.78 -9.09
N GLY A 39 10.88 12.75 -8.26
CA GLY A 39 10.70 14.17 -8.55
C GLY A 39 9.23 14.57 -8.71
N ARG A 40 8.30 13.95 -7.96
CA ARG A 40 6.85 14.18 -8.06
C ARG A 40 6.28 14.72 -6.74
N PRO A 41 5.16 15.46 -6.75
CA PRO A 41 4.47 15.81 -5.51
C PRO A 41 3.88 14.55 -4.83
N PRO A 42 4.09 14.34 -3.51
CA PRO A 42 3.62 13.14 -2.80
C PRO A 42 2.11 12.89 -2.90
N HIS A 43 1.29 13.94 -2.83
CA HIS A 43 -0.17 13.82 -2.91
C HIS A 43 -0.65 13.38 -4.30
N GLN A 44 0.02 13.85 -5.37
CA GLN A 44 -0.29 13.41 -6.74
C GLN A 44 0.13 11.96 -6.95
N LEU A 45 1.27 11.56 -6.37
CA LEU A 45 1.72 10.18 -6.43
C LEU A 45 0.72 9.24 -5.75
N ALA A 46 0.30 9.54 -4.52
CA ALA A 46 -0.70 8.77 -3.79
C ALA A 46 -2.01 8.65 -4.59
N SER A 47 -2.53 9.77 -5.10
CA SER A 47 -3.78 9.80 -5.88
C SER A 47 -3.68 8.97 -7.17
N LYS A 48 -2.54 9.08 -7.88
CA LYS A 48 -2.30 8.30 -9.10
C LYS A 48 -2.24 6.80 -8.80
N LEU A 49 -1.56 6.41 -7.72
CA LEU A 49 -1.44 5.01 -7.33
C LEU A 49 -2.79 4.43 -6.90
N ALA A 50 -3.60 5.17 -6.14
CA ALA A 50 -4.97 4.78 -5.80
C ALA A 50 -5.82 4.55 -7.05
N CYS A 51 -5.76 5.46 -8.03
CA CYS A 51 -6.53 5.33 -9.28
C CYS A 51 -6.14 4.12 -10.14
N ARG A 52 -4.87 3.69 -10.08
CA ARG A 52 -4.36 2.53 -10.82
C ARG A 52 -4.42 1.23 -10.02
N PHE A 53 -4.79 1.31 -8.74
CA PHE A 53 -4.92 0.14 -7.89
C PHE A 53 -6.05 -0.74 -8.40
N LYS A 54 -5.80 -2.05 -8.44
CA LYS A 54 -6.78 -3.07 -8.78
C LYS A 54 -6.94 -3.96 -7.56
N PRO A 55 -8.11 -3.93 -6.90
CA PRO A 55 -8.40 -4.83 -5.80
C PRO A 55 -8.30 -6.29 -6.21
N ASP A 56 -7.96 -7.14 -5.23
CA ASP A 56 -7.99 -8.58 -5.32
C ASP A 56 -8.56 -9.19 -4.02
N GLU A 57 -8.44 -10.50 -3.85
CA GLU A 57 -9.00 -11.24 -2.71
C GLU A 57 -8.29 -10.91 -1.38
N GLU A 58 -7.06 -10.40 -1.44
CA GLU A 58 -6.26 -10.09 -0.25
C GLU A 58 -6.30 -8.60 0.08
N VAL A 59 -6.17 -7.74 -0.93
CA VAL A 59 -6.17 -6.28 -0.79
C VAL A 59 -7.42 -5.69 -1.45
N LEU A 60 -8.40 -5.37 -0.60
CA LEU A 60 -9.75 -4.98 -1.00
C LEU A 60 -9.83 -3.55 -1.55
N ALA A 61 -8.95 -2.65 -1.09
CA ALA A 61 -8.94 -1.27 -1.56
C ALA A 61 -7.60 -0.60 -1.30
N ALA A 62 -7.29 0.42 -2.12
CA ALA A 62 -6.25 1.40 -1.84
C ALA A 62 -6.78 2.82 -2.05
N GLU A 63 -6.69 3.66 -1.02
CA GLU A 63 -7.27 4.99 -0.98
C GLU A 63 -6.20 6.05 -0.68
N ALA A 64 -6.21 7.15 -1.43
CA ALA A 64 -5.30 8.26 -1.18
C ALA A 64 -5.86 9.17 -0.08
N ALA A 65 -5.08 9.42 0.98
CA ALA A 65 -5.37 10.42 2.00
C ALA A 65 -4.18 11.38 2.11
N GLY A 66 -4.26 12.50 1.40
CA GLY A 66 -3.14 13.44 1.29
C GLY A 66 -1.91 12.76 0.66
N PRO A 67 -0.75 12.73 1.33
CA PRO A 67 0.48 12.10 0.83
C PRO A 67 0.60 10.60 1.14
N TYR A 68 -0.46 9.97 1.65
CA TYR A 68 -0.50 8.55 1.98
C TYR A 68 -1.38 7.78 1.02
N LEU A 69 -0.97 6.56 0.68
CA LEU A 69 -1.84 5.57 0.09
C LEU A 69 -2.14 4.51 1.15
N ASN A 70 -3.39 4.44 1.60
CA ASN A 70 -3.81 3.50 2.63
C ASN A 70 -4.47 2.27 2.00
N PHE A 71 -4.27 1.10 2.60
CA PHE A 71 -4.76 -0.18 2.10
C PHE A 71 -5.75 -0.79 3.08
N ARG A 72 -6.84 -1.32 2.54
CA ARG A 72 -7.75 -2.21 3.26
C ARG A 72 -7.46 -3.64 2.85
N VAL A 73 -7.22 -4.50 3.83
CA VAL A 73 -6.85 -5.90 3.61
C VAL A 73 -7.97 -6.79 4.14
N ASP A 74 -8.30 -7.86 3.42
CA ASP A 74 -9.19 -8.88 3.95
C ASP A 74 -8.44 -9.67 5.04
N ARG A 75 -8.76 -9.35 6.29
CA ARG A 75 -8.15 -10.00 7.46
C ARG A 75 -8.41 -11.50 7.51
N LYS A 76 -9.55 -11.98 6.98
CA LYS A 76 -9.85 -13.42 6.94
C LYS A 76 -8.99 -14.11 5.90
N ALA A 77 -8.88 -13.54 4.70
CA ALA A 77 -8.01 -14.07 3.65
C ALA A 77 -6.54 -14.10 4.12
N LEU A 78 -6.06 -13.00 4.70
CA LEU A 78 -4.71 -12.91 5.27
C LEU A 78 -4.48 -13.93 6.39
N ALA A 79 -5.42 -14.07 7.33
CA ALA A 79 -5.30 -15.06 8.39
C ALA A 79 -5.27 -16.50 7.83
N GLY A 80 -6.10 -16.80 6.83
CA GLY A 80 -6.11 -18.09 6.16
C GLY A 80 -4.82 -18.38 5.38
N TYR A 81 -4.20 -17.35 4.78
CA TYR A 81 -2.88 -17.47 4.15
C TYR A 81 -1.80 -17.79 5.20
N ILE A 82 -1.72 -17.01 6.28
CA ILE A 82 -0.72 -17.18 7.34
C ILE A 82 -0.86 -18.56 8.01
N LEU A 83 -2.08 -18.97 8.33
CA LEU A 83 -2.30 -20.26 9.00
C LEU A 83 -1.89 -21.44 8.10
N ARG A 84 -2.11 -21.36 6.78
CA ARG A 84 -1.60 -22.38 5.85
C ARG A 84 -0.08 -22.42 5.85
N GLU A 85 0.59 -21.28 5.69
CA GLU A 85 2.07 -21.19 5.71
C GLU A 85 2.73 -21.67 7.01
N VAL A 86 2.05 -21.55 8.16
CA VAL A 86 2.62 -21.94 9.47
C VAL A 86 2.36 -23.41 9.79
N TYR A 87 1.21 -23.96 9.37
CA TYR A 87 0.75 -25.29 9.77
C TYR A 87 0.82 -26.37 8.67
N GLU A 88 0.95 -25.99 7.41
CA GLU A 88 1.20 -26.89 6.26
C GLU A 88 2.66 -26.81 5.82
#